data_AF-A0A0V0Q0A6-F1
#
_entry.id   AF-A0A0V0Q0A6-F1
#
_cell.length_a   1.000
_cell.length_b   1.000
_cell.length_c   1.000
_cell.angle_alpha   90.00
_cell.angle_beta   90.00
_cell.angle_gamma   90.00
#
_symmetry.space_group_name_H-M   'P 1'
#
loop_
_entity.id
_entity.type
_entity.pdbx_description
1 polymer ?
#
loop_
_entity_poly.entity_id
_entity_poly.type
_entity_poly.pdbx_seq_one_letter_code
_entity_poly.pdbx_strand_id
1 'polypeptide(L)'
;MQTQPGGIATYVAFNERVAQLLQSEPDNAAAARLLGQLTGRFVEAFEREPLPSSVDRAAIERLKQWLERLVAVQQRGADDRLALLNELAVAELS
;
A
#
# COMPACT_ATOMS: atom_id res chain seq x y z
N MET A 1 9.27 -14.73 21.91
CA MET A 1 9.05 -14.30 20.50
C MET A 1 9.02 -12.79 20.50
N GLN A 2 10.03 -12.14 19.93
CA GLN A 2 10.14 -10.68 19.90
C GLN A 2 9.34 -10.18 18.70
N THR A 3 8.13 -9.69 18.93
CA THR A 3 7.43 -8.85 17.96
C THR A 3 8.30 -7.61 17.70
N GLN A 4 8.80 -7.44 16.48
CA GLN A 4 9.57 -6.25 16.14
C GLN A 4 8.64 -5.03 16.12
N PRO A 5 8.86 -4.01 16.97
CA PRO A 5 7.99 -2.84 17.08
C PRO A 5 7.93 -1.98 15.80
N GLY A 6 8.87 -2.20 14.86
CA GLY A 6 9.01 -1.38 13.65
C GLY A 6 8.04 -1.71 12.52
N GLY A 7 7.54 -2.95 12.42
CA GLY A 7 6.64 -3.37 11.34
C GLY A 7 5.30 -2.63 11.42
N ILE A 8 4.61 -2.75 12.55
CA ILE A 8 3.30 -2.13 12.79
C ILE A 8 3.36 -0.60 12.67
N ALA A 9 4.39 0.04 13.22
CA ALA A 9 4.55 1.50 13.12
C ALA A 9 4.70 1.98 11.68
N THR A 10 5.38 1.20 10.83
CA THR A 10 5.54 1.50 9.40
C THR A 10 4.21 1.37 8.65
N TYR A 11 3.39 0.36 8.99
CA TYR A 11 2.06 0.19 8.41
C TYR A 11 1.08 1.30 8.83
N VAL A 12 1.12 1.73 10.09
CA VAL A 12 0.30 2.85 10.57
C VAL A 12 0.67 4.14 9.83
N ALA A 13 1.97 4.47 9.75
CA ALA A 13 2.44 5.64 9.01
C ALA A 13 2.06 5.59 7.52
N PHE A 14 2.06 4.39 6.92
CA PHE A 14 1.60 4.19 5.54
C PHE A 14 0.11 4.49 5.38
N ASN A 15 -0.74 3.96 6.27
CA ASN A 15 -2.18 4.21 6.23
C ASN A 15 -2.53 5.69 6.45
N GLU A 16 -1.82 6.39 7.34
CA GLU A 16 -1.96 7.84 7.51
C GLU A 16 -1.61 8.59 6.22
N ARG A 17 -0.55 8.18 5.52
CA ARG A 17 -0.14 8.78 4.25
C ARG A 17 -1.18 8.56 3.14
N VAL A 18 -1.75 7.37 3.07
CA VAL A 18 -2.85 7.03 2.15
C VAL A 18 -4.10 7.89 2.45
N ALA A 19 -4.44 8.07 3.73
CA ALA A 19 -5.56 8.90 4.14
C ALA A 19 -5.35 10.39 3.79
N GLN A 20 -4.12 10.90 3.92
CA GLN A 20 -3.77 12.25 3.48
C GLN A 20 -3.91 12.41 1.96
N LEU A 21 -3.40 11.44 1.19
CA LEU A 21 -3.52 11.43 -0.28
C LEU A 21 -4.99 11.44 -0.73
N LEU A 22 -5.87 10.68 -0.05
CA LEU A 22 -7.31 10.67 -0.32
C LEU A 22 -7.96 12.05 -0.14
N GLN A 23 -7.43 12.88 0.76
CA GLN A 23 -7.98 14.22 1.02
C GLN A 23 -7.38 15.29 0.10
N SER A 24 -6.11 15.16 -0.28
CA SER A 24 -5.40 16.18 -1.07
C SER A 24 -5.51 15.97 -2.59
N GLU A 25 -5.77 14.75 -3.05
CA GLU A 25 -5.67 14.37 -4.47
C GLU A 25 -6.88 13.51 -4.90
N PRO A 26 -8.04 14.13 -5.18
CA PRO A 26 -9.27 13.41 -5.52
C PRO A 26 -9.13 12.52 -6.78
N ASP A 27 -8.27 12.91 -7.72
CA ASP A 27 -7.94 12.14 -8.93
C ASP A 27 -7.33 10.77 -8.62
N ASN A 28 -6.79 10.57 -7.42
CA ASN A 28 -6.18 9.32 -6.98
C ASN A 28 -7.03 8.54 -5.98
N ALA A 29 -8.27 8.98 -5.74
CA ALA A 29 -9.08 8.42 -4.66
C ALA A 29 -9.28 6.90 -4.80
N ALA A 30 -9.47 6.41 -6.02
CA ALA A 30 -9.59 4.97 -6.28
C ALA A 30 -8.31 4.21 -5.93
N ALA A 31 -7.15 4.71 -6.37
CA ALA A 31 -5.87 4.04 -6.17
C ALA A 31 -5.46 4.05 -4.69
N ALA A 32 -5.67 5.18 -4.00
CA ALA A 32 -5.42 5.30 -2.57
C ALA A 32 -6.35 4.37 -1.76
N ARG A 33 -7.63 4.23 -2.15
CA ARG A 33 -8.55 3.31 -1.48
C ARG A 33 -8.17 1.84 -1.67
N LEU A 34 -7.72 1.45 -2.88
CA LEU A 34 -7.22 0.10 -3.15
C LEU A 34 -5.97 -0.21 -2.33
N LEU A 35 -5.03 0.74 -2.24
CA LEU A 35 -3.84 0.58 -1.40
C LEU A 35 -4.19 0.41 0.08
N GLY A 36 -5.14 1.19 0.61
CA GLY A 36 -5.59 1.04 2.00
C GLY A 36 -6.25 -0.31 2.29
N GLN A 37 -6.97 -0.89 1.33
CA GLN A 37 -7.52 -2.24 1.46
C GLN A 37 -6.42 -3.29 1.48
N LEU A 38 -5.41 -3.15 0.62
CA LEU A 38 -4.28 -4.05 0.52
C LEU A 38 -3.48 -4.09 1.83
N THR A 39 -3.15 -2.92 2.38
CA THR A 39 -2.42 -2.81 3.64
C THR A 39 -3.24 -3.25 4.84
N GLY A 40 -4.54 -2.97 4.86
CA GLY A 40 -5.44 -3.46 5.90
C GLY A 40 -5.44 -4.99 6.00
N ARG A 41 -5.57 -5.68 4.86
CA ARG A 41 -5.50 -7.15 4.79
C ARG A 41 -4.15 -7.70 5.27
N PHE A 42 -3.06 -7.02 4.91
CA PHE A 42 -1.72 -7.42 5.37
C PHE A 42 -1.58 -7.31 6.89
N VAL A 43 -2.05 -6.20 7.49
CA VAL A 43 -2.02 -6.02 8.94
C VAL A 43 -2.85 -7.08 9.64
N GLU A 44 -4.07 -7.35 9.15
CA GLU A 44 -4.91 -8.42 9.71
C GLU A 44 -4.25 -9.80 9.63
N ALA A 45 -3.55 -10.11 8.53
CA ALA A 45 -2.81 -11.35 8.38
C ALA A 45 -1.63 -11.42 9.36
N PHE A 46 -0.86 -10.34 9.48
CA PHE A 46 0.28 -10.23 10.38
C PHE A 46 -0.12 -10.33 11.87
N GLU A 47 -1.27 -9.74 12.26
CA GLU A 47 -1.80 -9.84 13.62
C GLU A 47 -2.24 -11.27 13.97
N ARG A 48 -2.78 -12.02 13.01
CA ARG A 48 -3.15 -13.43 13.21
C ARG A 48 -1.94 -14.34 13.27
N GLU A 49 -0.99 -14.15 12.36
CA GLU A 49 0.23 -14.95 12.27
C GLU A 49 1.39 -14.05 11.81
N PRO A 50 2.34 -13.71 12.71
CA PRO A 50 3.45 -12.85 12.35
C PRO A 50 4.28 -13.48 11.24
N LEU A 51 4.39 -12.77 10.12
CA LEU A 51 5.14 -13.24 8.96
C LEU A 51 6.65 -13.21 9.22
N PRO A 52 7.45 -14.00 8.48
CA PRO A 52 8.89 -13.90 8.52
C PRO A 52 9.36 -12.48 8.15
N SER A 53 10.42 -11.98 8.79
CA SER A 53 10.94 -10.61 8.57
C SER A 53 11.37 -10.31 7.12
N SER A 54 11.67 -11.34 6.32
CA SER A 54 11.94 -11.22 4.88
C SER A 54 10.68 -10.85 4.09
N VAL A 55 9.52 -11.39 4.48
CA VAL A 55 8.21 -11.11 3.86
C VAL A 55 7.80 -9.66 4.18
N ASP A 56 7.97 -9.23 5.42
CA ASP A 56 7.69 -7.84 5.83
C ASP A 56 8.45 -6.82 4.99
N ARG A 57 9.75 -7.07 4.74
CA ARG A 57 10.59 -6.15 3.97
C ARG A 57 10.18 -6.11 2.50
N ALA A 58 9.86 -7.25 1.91
CA ALA A 58 9.41 -7.32 0.51
C ALA A 58 8.06 -6.62 0.32
N ALA A 59 7.12 -6.82 1.26
CA ALA A 59 5.82 -6.16 1.29
C ALA A 59 5.95 -4.63 1.38
N ILE A 60 6.81 -4.14 2.28
CA ILE A 60 7.08 -2.70 2.44
C ILE A 60 7.69 -2.09 1.16
N GLU A 61 8.65 -2.76 0.52
CA GLU A 61 9.24 -2.26 -0.73
C GLU A 61 8.23 -2.25 -1.88
N ARG A 62 7.35 -3.25 -1.96
CA ARG A 62 6.27 -3.28 -2.96
C ARG A 62 5.30 -2.11 -2.76
N LEU A 63 4.93 -1.82 -1.52
CA LEU A 63 4.07 -0.69 -1.17
C LEU A 63 4.69 0.66 -1.54
N LYS A 64 5.99 0.84 -1.30
CA LYS A 64 6.72 2.05 -1.73
C LYS A 64 6.69 2.21 -3.24
N GLN A 65 6.97 1.14 -4.00
CA GLN A 65 6.94 1.18 -5.46
C GLN A 65 5.57 1.58 -6.01
N TRP A 66 4.48 1.07 -5.42
CA TRP A 66 3.15 1.48 -5.83
C TRP A 66 2.84 2.93 -5.50
N LEU A 67 3.24 3.43 -4.33
CA LEU A 67 3.10 4.85 -3.99
C LEU A 67 3.88 5.75 -4.98
N GLU A 68 5.11 5.41 -5.29
CA GLU A 68 5.93 6.15 -6.26
C GLU A 68 5.28 6.17 -7.65
N ARG A 69 4.75 5.02 -8.10
CA ARG A 69 4.02 4.92 -9.36
C ARG A 69 2.72 5.73 -9.36
N LEU A 70 2.02 5.80 -8.23
CA LEU A 70 0.81 6.59 -8.06
C LEU A 70 1.08 8.08 -8.26
N VAL A 71 2.21 8.57 -7.73
CA VAL A 71 2.66 9.95 -7.93
C VAL A 71 3.08 10.17 -9.40
N ALA A 72 3.81 9.22 -9.99
CA ALA A 72 4.30 9.34 -11.36
C ALA A 72 3.18 9.26 -12.42
N VAL A 73 2.15 8.42 -12.21
CA VAL A 73 1.08 8.18 -13.17
C VAL A 73 0.12 9.36 -13.30
N GLN A 74 0.11 10.27 -12.32
CA GLN A 74 -0.63 11.53 -12.43
C GLN A 74 -0.17 12.38 -13.60
N GLN A 75 1.12 12.34 -13.92
CA GLN A 75 1.66 13.06 -15.08
C GLN A 75 1.49 12.28 -16.39
N ARG A 76 0.87 11.10 -16.34
CA ARG A 76 0.60 10.23 -17.48
C ARG A 76 -0.88 10.25 -17.88
N GLY A 77 -1.16 9.65 -19.04
CA GLY A 77 -2.52 9.56 -19.61
C GLY A 77 -3.45 8.60 -18.88
N ALA A 78 -4.73 8.64 -19.23
CA ALA A 78 -5.78 7.85 -18.58
C ALA A 78 -5.54 6.33 -18.63
N ASP A 79 -4.96 5.81 -19.72
CA ASP A 79 -4.68 4.39 -19.88
C ASP A 79 -3.67 3.87 -18.85
N ASP A 80 -2.61 4.65 -18.59
CA ASP A 80 -1.60 4.30 -17.59
C ASP A 80 -2.20 4.32 -16.17
N ARG A 81 -3.09 5.27 -15.89
CA ARG A 81 -3.80 5.35 -14.60
C ARG A 81 -4.72 4.13 -14.41
N LEU A 82 -5.46 3.74 -15.45
CA LEU A 82 -6.34 2.58 -15.42
C LEU A 82 -5.56 1.27 -15.25
N ALA A 83 -4.42 1.13 -15.93
CA ALA A 83 -3.54 -0.03 -15.77
C ALA A 83 -3.04 -0.17 -14.33
N LEU A 84 -2.62 0.94 -13.69
CA LEU A 84 -2.20 0.92 -12.29
C LEU A 84 -3.35 0.53 -11.35
N LEU A 85 -4.55 1.05 -11.57
CA LEU A 85 -5.74 0.69 -10.79
C LEU A 85 -6.06 -0.81 -10.88
N ASN A 86 -6.03 -1.35 -12.10
CA ASN A 86 -6.27 -2.78 -12.32
C ASN A 86 -5.22 -3.66 -11.65
N GLU A 87 -3.95 -3.27 -11.69
CA GLU A 87 -2.87 -3.96 -10.99
C GLU A 87 -3.10 -3.96 -9.46
N LEU A 88 -3.41 -2.79 -8.88
CA LEU A 88 -3.70 -2.68 -7.45
C LEU A 88 -4.93 -3.48 -7.02
N ALA A 89 -5.94 -3.60 -7.88
CA ALA A 89 -7.18 -4.31 -7.57
C ALA A 89 -7.01 -5.82 -7.41
N VAL A 90 -5.99 -6.40 -8.04
CA VAL A 90 -5.71 -7.85 -8.01
C VAL A 90 -4.44 -8.19 -7.23
N ALA A 91 -3.75 -7.18 -6.70
CA ALA A 91 -2.51 -7.37 -5.96
C ALA A 91 -2.77 -8.05 -4.60
N GLU A 92 -1.76 -8.77 -4.12
CA GLU A 92 -1.68 -9.31 -2.76
C GLU A 92 -0.30 -9.03 -2.18
N LEU A 93 -0.26 -8.69 -0.90
CA LEU A 93 0.98 -8.62 -0.12
C LEU A 93 1.16 -9.99 0.54
N SER A 94 2.04 -10.81 -0.05
CA SER A 94 2.42 -12.14 0.41
C SER A 94 3.92 -12.24 0.62
#